data_AF-A0A7C2S3C1-F1
#
_entry.id   AF-A0A7C2S3C1-F1
#
_cell.length_a   1.000
_cell.length_b   1.000
_cell.length_c   1.000
_cell.angle_alpha   90.00
_cell.angle_beta   90.00
_cell.angle_gamma   90.00
#
_symmetry.space_group_name_H-M   'P 1'
#
loop_
_entity.id
_entity.type
_entity.pdbx_description
1 polymer ?
#
loop_
_entity_poly.entity_id
_entity_poly.type
_entity_poly.pdbx_seq_one_letter_code
_entity_poly.pdbx_strand_id
1 'polypeptide(L)'
;MTSRFLVLIAMGAFFLLSSGFVIANDQESAIERIVSNPINYDGKEVVVEGRVKKIKYTTSSSGDPYTLFKLHDGDESTVGVYTKGRIEISEGSKVRVMGKFNKEKRYAIFKFKNVIKARDIEKAG
;
A
#
# COMPACT_ATOMS: atom_id res chain seq x y z
N MET A 1 -59.42 -16.52 -32.62
CA MET A 1 -58.88 -15.14 -32.51
C MET A 1 -58.21 -15.01 -31.14
N THR A 2 -56.91 -14.66 -31.15
CA THR A 2 -56.14 -13.89 -30.13
C THR A 2 -56.15 -14.35 -28.66
N SER A 3 -55.05 -14.44 -27.91
CA SER A 3 -53.61 -14.34 -28.15
C SER A 3 -52.91 -14.91 -26.92
N ARG A 4 -51.72 -15.47 -27.14
CA ARG A 4 -50.88 -16.24 -26.23
C ARG A 4 -50.44 -15.42 -25.02
N PHE A 5 -50.80 -15.87 -23.81
CA PHE A 5 -50.31 -15.29 -22.56
C PHE A 5 -48.90 -15.79 -22.24
N LEU A 6 -47.93 -14.92 -22.55
CA LEU A 6 -46.74 -14.56 -21.76
C LEU A 6 -45.89 -15.69 -21.14
N VAL A 7 -44.84 -16.04 -21.89
CA VAL A 7 -43.52 -16.44 -21.39
C VAL A 7 -42.92 -15.32 -20.54
N LEU A 8 -42.31 -15.64 -19.39
CA LEU A 8 -41.07 -14.99 -18.92
C LEU A 8 -40.44 -15.82 -17.79
N ILE A 9 -39.44 -16.61 -18.18
CA ILE A 9 -38.52 -17.35 -17.33
C ILE A 9 -37.58 -16.32 -16.68
N ALA A 10 -37.73 -16.06 -15.38
CA ALA A 10 -36.83 -15.20 -14.63
C ALA A 10 -35.55 -15.96 -14.25
N MET A 11 -34.61 -15.95 -15.19
CA MET A 11 -33.16 -15.81 -15.05
C MET A 11 -32.59 -15.83 -13.61
N GLY A 12 -32.44 -17.03 -13.03
CA GLY A 12 -31.69 -17.27 -11.80
C GLY A 12 -30.17 -17.23 -12.04
N ALA A 13 -29.62 -16.06 -12.34
CA ALA A 13 -28.18 -15.84 -12.38
C ALA A 13 -27.66 -15.63 -10.94
N PHE A 14 -27.49 -16.73 -10.19
CA PHE A 14 -26.80 -16.72 -8.91
C PHE A 14 -25.29 -16.60 -9.17
N PHE A 15 -24.85 -15.38 -9.45
CA PHE A 15 -23.44 -14.99 -9.53
C PHE A 15 -22.87 -15.05 -8.10
N LEU A 16 -22.42 -16.22 -7.66
CA LEU A 16 -21.61 -16.34 -6.45
C LEU A 16 -20.28 -15.66 -6.71
N LEU A 17 -20.17 -14.44 -6.19
CA LEU A 17 -18.95 -13.69 -6.03
C LEU A 17 -17.96 -14.52 -5.21
N SER A 18 -17.09 -15.27 -5.89
CA SER A 18 -15.86 -15.77 -5.31
C SER A 18 -14.95 -14.56 -5.07
N SER A 19 -15.12 -13.90 -3.94
CA SER A 19 -14.11 -12.98 -3.41
C SER A 19 -12.90 -13.83 -3.02
N GLY A 20 -12.01 -14.07 -3.98
CA GLY A 20 -10.72 -14.70 -3.74
C GLY A 20 -9.95 -13.83 -2.74
N PHE A 21 -9.83 -14.29 -1.51
CA PHE A 21 -8.83 -13.78 -0.58
C PHE A 21 -7.47 -14.22 -1.11
N VAL A 22 -6.73 -13.28 -1.72
CA VAL A 22 -5.32 -13.49 -2.00
C VAL A 22 -4.59 -13.47 -0.66
N ILE A 23 -4.10 -14.63 -0.21
CA ILE A 23 -3.14 -14.69 0.89
C ILE A 23 -1.87 -14.00 0.39
N ALA A 24 -1.61 -12.80 0.89
CA ALA A 24 -0.38 -12.08 0.59
C ALA A 24 0.79 -12.93 1.09
N ASN A 25 1.60 -13.43 0.16
CA ASN A 25 2.84 -14.12 0.49
C ASN A 25 3.79 -13.07 1.08
N ASP A 26 4.16 -13.22 2.36
CA ASP A 26 4.96 -12.27 3.14
C ASP A 26 6.44 -12.27 2.73
N GLN A 27 6.73 -12.28 1.43
CA GLN A 27 8.10 -12.28 0.93
C GLN A 27 8.70 -10.89 1.04
N GLU A 28 9.73 -10.82 1.86
CA GLU A 28 10.55 -9.65 2.05
C GLU A 28 11.18 -9.23 0.72
N SER A 29 10.86 -8.01 0.32
CA SER A 29 11.28 -7.39 -0.93
C SER A 29 12.34 -6.35 -0.62
N ALA A 30 13.53 -6.51 -1.22
CA ALA A 30 14.59 -5.51 -1.11
C ALA A 30 14.11 -4.16 -1.68
N ILE A 31 14.45 -3.06 -1.00
CA ILE A 31 14.05 -1.70 -1.41
C ILE A 31 14.53 -1.41 -2.83
N GLU A 32 15.76 -1.81 -3.17
CA GLU A 32 16.33 -1.67 -4.51
C GLU A 32 15.47 -2.33 -5.59
N ARG A 33 14.99 -3.57 -5.36
CA ARG A 33 14.18 -4.30 -6.34
C ARG A 33 12.87 -3.58 -6.65
N ILE A 34 12.25 -3.00 -5.63
CA ILE A 34 11.01 -2.22 -5.78
C ILE A 34 11.28 -0.92 -6.52
N VAL A 35 12.34 -0.20 -6.16
CA VAL A 35 12.70 1.10 -6.77
C VAL A 35 13.14 0.94 -8.22
N SER A 36 13.84 -0.14 -8.57
CA SER A 36 14.31 -0.44 -9.93
C SER A 36 13.19 -0.93 -10.86
N ASN A 37 12.16 -1.59 -10.33
CA ASN A 37 11.04 -2.12 -11.12
C ASN A 37 9.66 -1.77 -10.54
N PRO A 38 9.34 -0.48 -10.33
CA PRO A 38 8.18 -0.07 -9.51
C PRO A 38 6.84 -0.47 -10.13
N ILE A 39 6.77 -0.62 -11.46
CA ILE A 39 5.56 -1.09 -12.15
C ILE A 39 5.16 -2.51 -11.74
N ASN A 40 6.13 -3.37 -11.40
CA ASN A 40 5.87 -4.76 -11.01
C ASN A 40 5.29 -4.89 -9.60
N TYR A 41 5.44 -3.85 -8.78
CA TYR A 41 4.96 -3.80 -7.40
C TYR A 41 3.78 -2.85 -7.22
N ASP A 42 3.42 -2.07 -8.25
CA ASP A 42 2.36 -1.08 -8.17
C ASP A 42 1.03 -1.70 -7.76
N GLY A 43 0.49 -1.24 -6.63
CA GLY A 43 -0.75 -1.74 -6.06
C GLY A 43 -0.65 -3.05 -5.29
N LYS A 44 0.54 -3.66 -5.17
CA LYS A 44 0.76 -4.91 -4.42
C LYS A 44 1.10 -4.65 -2.95
N GLU A 45 0.77 -5.63 -2.10
CA GLU A 45 1.34 -5.70 -0.75
C GLU A 45 2.83 -6.04 -0.86
N VAL A 46 3.65 -5.33 -0.11
CA VAL A 46 5.09 -5.53 -0.01
C VAL A 46 5.50 -5.50 1.45
N VAL A 47 6.57 -6.23 1.74
CA VAL A 47 7.28 -6.17 3.02
C VAL A 47 8.68 -5.71 2.73
N VAL A 48 9.13 -4.64 3.36
CA VAL A 48 10.48 -4.10 3.17
C VAL A 48 11.12 -3.85 4.51
N GLU A 49 12.42 -4.08 4.60
CA GLU A 49 13.22 -3.68 5.74
C GLU A 49 14.20 -2.59 5.32
N GLY A 50 14.45 -1.64 6.22
CA GLY A 50 15.41 -0.57 5.97
C GLY A 50 15.59 0.36 7.15
N ARG A 51 16.51 1.31 7.00
CA ARG A 51 16.77 2.36 7.98
C ARG A 51 15.89 3.58 7.73
N VAL A 52 15.37 4.16 8.81
CA VAL A 52 14.50 5.34 8.77
C VAL A 52 15.30 6.62 8.56
N LYS A 53 14.83 7.49 7.66
CA LYS A 53 15.33 8.87 7.50
C LYS A 53 14.20 9.84 7.14
N LYS A 54 14.40 11.14 7.40
CA LYS A 54 13.49 12.23 7.01
C LYS A 54 12.08 12.05 7.56
N ILE A 55 11.97 11.86 8.87
CA ILE A 55 10.68 11.69 9.55
C ILE A 55 9.93 13.03 9.55
N LYS A 56 8.64 12.98 9.25
CA LYS A 56 7.74 14.13 9.30
C LYS A 56 6.39 13.72 9.90
N TYR A 57 6.05 14.35 11.01
CA TYR A 57 4.73 14.27 11.61
C TYR A 57 3.83 15.37 11.04
N THR A 58 2.62 15.01 10.60
CA THR A 58 1.67 15.97 10.01
C THR A 58 0.24 15.59 10.34
N THR A 59 -0.67 16.52 10.08
CA THR A 59 -2.12 16.32 10.17
C THR A 59 -2.73 16.47 8.79
N SER A 60 -3.63 15.56 8.42
CA SER A 60 -4.37 15.61 7.15
C SER A 60 -5.36 16.77 7.15
N SER A 61 -5.87 17.13 5.96
CA SER A 61 -6.92 18.15 5.83
C SER A 61 -8.19 17.81 6.62
N SER A 62 -8.44 16.51 6.87
CA SER A 62 -9.57 16.02 7.66
C SER A 62 -9.33 16.04 9.18
N GLY A 63 -8.14 16.47 9.63
CA GLY A 63 -7.78 16.49 11.05
C GLY A 63 -7.06 15.24 11.56
N ASP A 64 -6.98 14.16 10.77
CA ASP A 64 -6.32 12.92 11.20
C ASP A 64 -4.78 13.05 11.15
N PRO A 65 -4.05 12.70 12.22
CA PRO A 65 -2.59 12.67 12.18
C PRO A 65 -2.06 11.59 11.23
N TYR A 66 -0.91 11.84 10.62
CA TYR A 66 -0.16 10.86 9.85
C TYR A 66 1.34 11.10 9.96
N THR A 67 2.10 10.05 9.71
CA THR A 67 3.57 10.10 9.71
C THR A 67 4.08 9.75 8.31
N LEU A 68 4.99 10.57 7.82
CA LEU A 68 5.77 10.32 6.61
C LEU A 68 7.22 10.08 7.02
N PHE A 69 7.86 9.10 6.40
CA PHE A 69 9.31 8.92 6.51
C PHE A 69 9.82 8.23 5.25
N LYS A 70 11.13 8.07 5.15
CA LYS A 70 11.77 7.31 4.08
C LYS A 70 12.53 6.13 4.67
N LEU A 71 12.48 5.01 3.96
CA LEU A 71 13.36 3.87 4.21
C LEU A 71 14.46 3.84 3.16
N HIS A 72 15.65 3.44 3.60
CA HIS A 72 16.74 3.14 2.70
C HIS A 72 17.47 1.87 3.14
N ASP A 73 18.02 1.18 2.16
CA ASP A 73 18.86 0.01 2.30
C ASP A 73 20.11 0.27 1.45
N GLY A 74 21.15 0.83 2.07
CA GLY A 74 22.32 1.41 1.39
C GLY A 74 22.14 2.87 0.93
N ASP A 75 23.03 3.31 0.02
CA ASP A 75 23.22 4.73 -0.32
C ASP A 75 22.20 5.27 -1.34
N GLU A 76 21.78 4.46 -2.32
CA GLU A 76 21.03 4.99 -3.48
C GLU A 76 19.53 4.63 -3.50
N SER A 77 19.14 3.52 -2.87
CA SER A 77 17.76 3.03 -2.92
C SER A 77 16.93 3.58 -1.77
N THR A 78 15.90 4.37 -2.08
CA THR A 78 15.02 4.98 -1.08
C THR A 78 13.54 4.84 -1.47
N VAL A 79 12.71 4.42 -0.51
CA VAL A 79 11.25 4.34 -0.64
C VAL A 79 10.58 5.23 0.40
N GLY A 80 9.51 5.92 0.02
CA GLY A 80 8.68 6.69 0.95
C GLY A 80 7.72 5.78 1.70
N VAL A 81 7.44 6.10 2.95
CA VAL A 81 6.43 5.41 3.76
C VAL A 81 5.43 6.44 4.29
N TYR A 82 4.16 6.12 4.14
CA TYR A 82 3.04 6.82 4.75
C TYR A 82 2.34 5.88 5.72
N THR A 83 2.13 6.32 6.95
CA THR A 83 1.28 5.63 7.92
C THR A 83 0.28 6.58 8.55
N LYS A 84 -0.90 6.07 8.90
CA LYS A 84 -1.87 6.83 9.69
C LYS A 84 -1.41 6.89 11.15
N GLY A 85 -1.70 8.00 11.82
CA GLY A 85 -1.30 8.22 13.20
C GLY A 85 0.13 8.75 13.35
N ARG A 86 0.50 8.99 14.61
CA ARG A 86 1.88 9.29 15.02
C ARG A 86 2.52 8.01 15.49
N ILE A 87 3.66 7.66 14.90
CA ILE A 87 4.44 6.50 15.29
C ILE A 87 5.73 6.94 15.99
N GLU A 88 6.12 6.21 17.02
CA GLU A 88 7.35 6.42 17.78
C GLU A 88 8.51 5.68 17.12
N ILE A 89 9.10 6.31 16.11
CA ILE A 89 10.30 5.84 15.41
C ILE A 89 11.35 6.94 15.42
N SER A 90 12.63 6.56 15.42
CA SER A 90 13.76 7.48 15.40
C SER A 90 14.55 7.32 14.10
N GLU A 91 15.14 8.39 13.62
CA GLU A 91 16.04 8.31 12.46
C GLU A 91 17.20 7.35 12.73
N GLY A 92 17.64 6.62 11.72
CA GLY A 92 18.66 5.58 11.82
C GLY A 92 18.15 4.22 12.33
N SER A 93 16.96 4.17 12.94
CA SER A 93 16.34 2.91 13.37
C SER A 93 16.06 2.01 12.18
N LYS A 94 16.34 0.72 12.34
CA LYS A 94 15.98 -0.30 11.36
C LYS A 94 14.56 -0.77 11.64
N VAL A 95 13.72 -0.80 10.62
CA VAL A 95 12.30 -1.16 10.74
C VAL A 95 11.87 -2.04 9.56
N ARG A 96 10.94 -2.95 9.83
CA ARG A 96 10.21 -3.74 8.85
C ARG A 96 8.86 -3.07 8.60
N VAL A 97 8.55 -2.75 7.36
CA VAL A 97 7.31 -2.08 6.95
C VAL A 97 6.53 -3.00 6.03
N MET A 98 5.27 -3.23 6.39
CA MET A 98 4.32 -4.03 5.64
C MET A 98 3.21 -3.12 5.12
N GLY A 99 2.95 -3.18 3.83
CA GLY A 99 1.82 -2.44 3.27
C GLY A 99 1.78 -2.37 1.76
N LYS A 100 0.86 -1.56 1.27
CA LYS A 100 0.60 -1.44 -0.18
C LYS A 100 1.57 -0.48 -0.84
N PHE A 101 2.36 -0.96 -1.79
CA PHE A 101 3.22 -0.13 -2.63
C PHE A 101 2.42 0.59 -3.71
N ASN A 102 2.78 1.83 -3.99
CA ASN A 102 2.26 2.63 -5.10
C ASN A 102 3.46 3.29 -5.79
N LYS A 103 3.60 3.08 -7.10
CA LYS A 103 4.68 3.72 -7.87
C LYS A 103 4.56 5.24 -7.87
N GLU A 104 3.32 5.74 -7.90
CA GLU A 104 2.99 7.15 -7.82
C GLU A 104 1.68 7.32 -7.06
N LYS A 105 1.66 8.25 -6.09
CA LYS A 105 0.45 8.68 -5.39
C LYS A 105 0.38 10.19 -5.38
N ARG A 106 -0.77 10.72 -5.80
CA ARG A 106 -1.06 12.16 -5.73
C ARG A 106 -1.81 12.47 -4.43
N TYR A 107 -1.22 13.33 -3.60
CA TYR A 107 -1.87 13.92 -2.44
C TYR A 107 -2.07 15.41 -2.72
N ALA A 108 -3.29 15.77 -3.16
CA ALA A 108 -3.65 17.09 -3.66
C ALA A 108 -2.65 17.62 -4.72
N ILE A 109 -1.76 18.54 -4.32
CA ILE A 109 -0.76 19.17 -5.19
C ILE A 109 0.56 18.39 -5.27
N PHE A 110 0.82 17.46 -4.35
CA PHE A 110 2.08 16.73 -4.28
C PHE A 110 1.97 15.36 -4.97
N LYS A 111 2.94 15.06 -5.83
CA LYS A 111 3.16 13.71 -6.37
C LYS A 111 4.27 13.04 -5.57
N PHE A 112 3.94 11.93 -4.93
CA PHE A 112 4.93 11.10 -4.27
C PHE A 112 5.18 9.87 -5.13
N LYS A 113 6.44 9.62 -5.46
CA LYS A 113 6.87 8.41 -6.17
C LYS A 113 7.36 7.38 -5.17
N ASN A 114 7.20 6.10 -5.50
CA ASN A 114 7.66 4.95 -4.71
C ASN A 114 7.23 5.08 -3.24
N VAL A 115 5.93 4.93 -2.98
CA VAL A 115 5.38 5.07 -1.62
C VAL A 115 4.68 3.80 -1.18
N ILE A 116 5.05 3.36 0.02
CA ILE A 116 4.35 2.32 0.74
C ILE A 116 3.34 2.98 1.67
N LYS A 117 2.07 2.64 1.49
CA LYS A 117 1.03 2.91 2.49
C LYS A 117 1.10 1.79 3.51
N ALA A 118 1.78 2.06 4.63
CA ALA A 118 1.99 1.08 5.68
C ALA A 118 0.66 0.70 6.34
N ARG A 119 0.49 -0.62 6.51
CA ARG A 119 -0.52 -1.23 7.37
C ARG A 119 0.08 -1.58 8.72
N ASP A 120 1.35 -2.02 8.72
CA ASP A 120 2.08 -2.38 9.93
C ASP A 120 3.54 -1.95 9.85
N ILE A 121 4.13 -1.67 11.02
CA ILE A 121 5.51 -1.22 11.17
C ILE A 121 6.09 -1.84 12.44
N GLU A 122 7.13 -2.64 12.26
CA GLU A 122 7.82 -3.33 13.34
C GLU A 122 9.27 -2.84 13.43
N LYS A 123 9.83 -2.79 14.64
CA LYS A 123 11.26 -2.56 14.82
C LYS A 123 12.00 -3.82 14.40
N ALA A 124 12.94 -3.69 13.47
CA ALA A 124 13.82 -4.77 13.06
C ALA A 124 15.14 -4.60 13.83
N GLY A 125 15.45 -5.59 14.67
CA GLY A 125 16.66 -5.60 15.51
C GLY A 125 17.95 -5.73 14.70
#